data_AF-X1SZ17-F1
#
_entry.id   AF-X1SZ17-F1
#
_cell.length_a   1.000
_cell.length_b   1.000
_cell.length_c   1.000
_cell.angle_alpha   90.00
_cell.angle_beta   90.00
_cell.angle_gamma   90.00
#
_symmetry.space_group_name_H-M   'P 1'
#
loop_
_entity.id
_entity.type
_entity.pdbx_description
1 polymer ?
#
loop_
_entity_poly.entity_id
_entity_poly.type
_entity_poly.pdbx_seq_one_letter_code
_entity_poly.pdbx_strand_id
1 'polypeptide(L)'
;MQIQVQKLRDALKLLEPVVPKKTSLPILHNALIKGGKAIAGDMETFVMVDLPEADIDFLVPLKTVMQLLNYVPGTETLSIEVKKEL
;
A
#
# COMPACT_ATOMS: atom_id res chain seq x y z
N MET A 1 11.39 -4.26 4.24
CA MET A 1 11.09 -2.83 3.99
C MET A 1 11.16 -2.00 5.27
N GLN A 2 11.92 -0.90 5.23
CA GLN A 2 11.90 0.17 6.23
C GLN A 2 11.45 1.47 5.55
N ILE A 3 10.47 2.19 6.11
CA ILE A 3 9.93 3.40 5.47
C ILE A 3 9.38 4.39 6.49
N GLN A 4 9.53 5.70 6.22
CA GLN A 4 8.85 6.72 7.03
C GLN A 4 7.34 6.65 6.85
N VAL A 5 6.60 6.76 7.95
CA VAL A 5 5.13 6.70 7.96
C VAL A 5 4.53 7.67 6.96
N GLN A 6 5.02 8.92 6.91
CA GLN A 6 4.49 9.94 6.01
C GLN A 6 4.62 9.55 4.54
N LYS A 7 5.79 9.03 4.13
CA LYS A 7 6.02 8.57 2.74
C LYS A 7 5.05 7.46 2.34
N LEU A 8 4.84 6.48 3.23
CA LEU A 8 3.91 5.39 2.97
C LEU A 8 2.47 5.91 2.83
N ARG A 9 2.03 6.82 3.70
CA ARG A 9 0.70 7.43 3.58
C ARG A 9 0.53 8.19 2.28
N ASP A 10 1.50 9.01 1.90
CA ASP A 10 1.42 9.81 0.69
C ASP A 10 1.31 8.91 -0.54
N ALA A 11 2.10 7.85 -0.61
CA ALA A 11 2.02 6.87 -1.68
C ALA A 11 0.66 6.14 -1.73
N LEU A 12 0.16 5.65 -0.59
CA LEU A 12 -1.13 4.95 -0.53
C LEU A 12 -2.32 5.89 -0.82
N LYS A 13 -2.25 7.15 -0.39
CA LYS A 13 -3.29 8.15 -0.64
C LYS A 13 -3.47 8.45 -2.13
N LEU A 14 -2.38 8.44 -2.90
CA LEU A 14 -2.42 8.60 -4.36
C LEU A 14 -3.14 7.44 -5.06
N LEU A 15 -3.21 6.27 -4.42
CA LEU A 15 -3.86 5.07 -4.95
C LEU A 15 -5.37 4.98 -4.60
N GLU A 16 -5.84 5.69 -3.58
CA GLU A 16 -7.25 5.68 -3.15
C GLU A 16 -8.28 5.86 -4.28
N PRO A 17 -8.08 6.76 -5.27
CA PRO A 17 -9.09 7.00 -6.30
C PRO A 17 -9.38 5.81 -7.21
N VAL A 18 -8.39 4.92 -7.41
CA VAL A 18 -8.51 3.77 -8.32
C VAL A 18 -8.83 2.46 -7.60
N VAL A 19 -8.98 2.50 -6.27
CA VAL A 19 -9.43 1.35 -5.49
C VAL A 19 -10.96 1.32 -5.49
N PRO A 20 -11.61 0.29 -6.04
CA PRO A 20 -13.05 0.22 -6.10
C PRO A 20 -13.66 0.15 -4.70
N LYS A 21 -14.73 0.92 -4.46
CA LYS A 21 -15.48 0.87 -3.18
C LYS A 21 -16.38 -0.36 -3.07
N LYS A 22 -16.88 -0.85 -4.21
CA LYS A 22 -17.72 -2.05 -4.34
C LYS A 22 -17.19 -2.85 -5.52
N THR A 23 -16.97 -4.14 -5.34
CA THR A 23 -16.48 -5.05 -6.39
C THR A 23 -16.83 -6.49 -6.02
N SER A 24 -17.00 -7.34 -7.04
CA SER A 24 -17.09 -8.80 -6.86
C SER A 24 -15.72 -9.45 -6.63
N LEU A 25 -14.63 -8.70 -6.77
CA LEU A 25 -13.25 -9.14 -6.58
C LEU A 25 -12.62 -8.41 -5.38
N PRO A 26 -12.77 -8.92 -4.14
CA PRO A 26 -12.27 -8.26 -2.93
C PRO A 26 -10.77 -7.98 -2.93
N ILE A 27 -10.00 -8.73 -3.74
CA ILE A 27 -8.56 -8.52 -3.89
C ILE A 27 -8.22 -7.11 -4.40
N LEU A 28 -9.11 -6.47 -5.15
CA LEU A 28 -8.94 -5.11 -5.67
C LEU A 28 -9.05 -4.03 -4.60
N HIS A 29 -9.45 -4.36 -3.37
CA HIS A 29 -9.37 -3.44 -2.23
C HIS A 29 -7.95 -3.27 -1.68
N ASN A 30 -6.98 -4.02 -2.23
CA ASN A 30 -5.59 -3.97 -1.82
C ASN A 30 -4.73 -3.15 -2.79
N ALA A 31 -3.63 -2.60 -2.27
CA ALA A 31 -2.51 -2.14 -3.07
C ALA A 31 -1.39 -3.19 -3.06
N LEU A 32 -0.78 -3.44 -4.21
CA LEU A 32 0.41 -4.27 -4.36
C LEU A 32 1.65 -3.39 -4.14
N ILE A 33 2.49 -3.79 -3.19
CA ILE A 33 3.82 -3.22 -2.99
C ILE A 33 4.81 -4.19 -3.62
N LYS A 34 5.54 -3.74 -4.65
CA LYS A 34 6.44 -4.59 -5.45
C LYS A 34 7.41 -3.76 -6.27
N GLY A 35 8.67 -4.18 -6.30
CA GLY A 35 9.67 -3.70 -7.26
C GLY A 35 9.88 -2.18 -7.25
N GLY A 36 9.97 -1.58 -6.07
CA GLY A 36 10.14 -0.13 -5.92
C GLY A 36 8.87 0.68 -6.23
N LYS A 37 7.68 0.04 -6.20
CA LYS A 37 6.40 0.68 -6.53
C LYS A 37 5.28 0.26 -5.59
N ALA A 38 4.28 1.14 -5.46
CA ALA A 38 2.96 0.84 -4.92
C ALA A 38 1.94 0.91 -6.07
N ILE A 39 1.08 -0.10 -6.19
CA ILE A 39 0.22 -0.31 -7.36
C ILE A 39 -1.19 -0.62 -6.90
N ALA A 40 -2.21 0.01 -7.48
CA ALA A 40 -3.61 -0.35 -7.26
C ALA A 40 -4.42 -0.11 -8.55
N GLY A 41 -5.61 -0.71 -8.63
CA GLY A 41 -6.47 -0.58 -9.79
C GLY A 41 -7.79 -1.34 -9.67
N ASP A 42 -8.61 -1.22 -10.70
CA ASP A 42 -9.97 -1.76 -10.78
C ASP A 42 -10.18 -2.78 -11.93
N MET A 43 -9.08 -3.32 -12.48
CA MET A 43 -8.99 -4.16 -13.68
C MET A 43 -9.04 -3.42 -15.03
N GLU A 44 -9.51 -2.18 -15.06
CA GLU A 44 -9.50 -1.35 -16.26
C GLU A 44 -8.34 -0.35 -16.23
N THR A 45 -8.12 0.26 -15.06
CA THR A 45 -7.06 1.24 -14.83
C THR A 45 -6.17 0.81 -13.67
N PHE A 46 -4.86 0.96 -13.85
CA PHE A 46 -3.87 0.76 -12.81
C PHE A 46 -3.05 2.04 -12.62
N VAL A 47 -2.86 2.43 -11.36
CA VAL A 47 -1.95 3.51 -10.96
C VAL A 47 -0.74 2.90 -10.29
N MET A 48 0.44 3.39 -10.67
CA MET A 48 1.73 2.98 -10.12
C MET A 48 2.41 4.22 -9.55
N VAL A 49 2.72 4.18 -8.26
CA VAL A 49 3.42 5.24 -7.54
C VAL A 49 4.82 4.73 -7.21
N ASP A 50 5.84 5.54 -7.46
CA ASP A 50 7.21 5.18 -7.08
C ASP A 50 7.34 5.13 -5.55
N LEU A 51 7.91 4.03 -5.06
CA LEU A 51 8.13 3.75 -3.66
C LEU A 51 9.45 2.97 -3.53
N PRO A 52 10.62 3.66 -3.61
CA PRO A 52 11.93 3.00 -3.67
C PRO A 52 12.20 2.01 -2.53
N GLU A 53 11.59 2.22 -1.37
CA GLU A 53 11.69 1.35 -0.20
C GLU A 53 10.99 -0.02 -0.37
N ALA A 54 10.17 -0.21 -1.42
CA ALA A 54 9.44 -1.44 -1.72
C ALA A 54 10.37 -2.58 -2.22
N ASP A 55 11.16 -3.11 -1.30
CA ASP A 55 12.14 -4.20 -1.49
C ASP A 55 11.56 -5.61 -1.30
N ILE A 56 10.31 -5.70 -0.85
CA ILE A 56 9.57 -6.94 -0.61
C ILE A 56 8.19 -6.88 -1.26
N ASP A 57 7.69 -8.04 -1.68
CA ASP A 57 6.41 -8.16 -2.38
C ASP A 57 5.28 -8.52 -1.40
N PHE A 58 4.24 -7.69 -1.31
CA PHE A 58 3.06 -7.96 -0.49
C PHE A 58 1.83 -7.14 -0.90
N LEU A 59 0.67 -7.56 -0.41
CA LEU A 59 -0.59 -6.84 -0.56
C LEU A 59 -0.92 -6.06 0.72
N VAL A 60 -1.31 -4.80 0.56
CA VAL A 60 -1.72 -3.88 1.61
C VAL A 60 -3.24 -3.67 1.52
N PRO A 61 -4.02 -4.05 2.56
CA PRO A 61 -5.42 -3.67 2.67
C PRO A 61 -5.54 -2.15 2.83
N LEU A 62 -5.74 -1.44 1.72
CA LEU A 62 -5.44 -0.01 1.62
C LEU A 62 -6.21 0.82 2.65
N LYS A 63 -7.52 0.60 2.76
CA LYS A 63 -8.38 1.32 3.72
C LYS A 63 -7.96 1.08 5.17
N THR A 64 -7.77 -0.19 5.55
CA THR A 64 -7.45 -0.56 6.94
C THR A 64 -6.08 -0.03 7.34
N VAL A 65 -5.09 -0.14 6.45
CA VAL A 65 -3.74 0.35 6.72
C VAL A 65 -3.74 1.88 6.77
N MET A 66 -4.41 2.59 5.86
CA MET A 66 -4.53 4.06 5.95
C MET A 66 -5.16 4.52 7.27
N GLN A 67 -6.20 3.82 7.74
CA GLN A 67 -6.82 4.11 9.04
C GLN A 67 -5.87 3.87 10.20
N LEU A 68 -5.12 2.76 10.21
CA LEU A 68 -4.10 2.47 11.22
C LEU A 68 -3.02 3.55 11.21
N LEU A 69 -2.53 3.91 10.03
CA LEU A 69 -1.44 4.86 9.89
C LEU A 69 -1.82 6.21 10.48
N ASN A 70 -3.07 6.68 10.42
CA ASN A 70 -3.49 7.98 10.99
C ASN A 70 -3.15 8.17 12.48
N TYR A 71 -2.93 7.10 13.24
CA TYR A 71 -2.61 7.15 14.67
C TYR A 71 -1.11 7.12 14.98
N VAL A 72 -0.24 7.04 13.97
CA VAL A 72 1.22 7.03 14.13
C VAL A 72 1.77 8.42 13.78
N PRO A 73 2.83 8.96 14.39
CA PRO A 73 3.44 10.20 13.90
C PRO A 73 4.09 10.00 12.52
N GLY A 74 3.96 10.98 11.62
CA GLY A 74 4.48 10.88 10.25
C GLY A 74 6.02 10.78 10.16
N THR A 75 6.71 11.28 11.19
CA THR A 75 8.18 11.24 11.31
C THR A 75 8.74 9.90 11.75
N GLU A 76 7.89 9.00 12.25
CA GLU A 76 8.32 7.65 12.67
C GLU A 76 8.69 6.78 11.46
N THR A 77 9.52 5.77 11.73
CA THR A 77 9.89 4.75 10.73
C THR A 77 9.17 3.43 11.04
N LEU A 78 8.55 2.85 10.03
CA LEU A 78 7.88 1.55 10.09
C LEU A 78 8.80 0.46 9.54
N SER A 79 8.88 -0.64 10.29
CA SER A 79 9.42 -1.92 9.82
C SER A 79 8.27 -2.78 9.28
N ILE A 80 8.38 -3.22 8.02
CA ILE A 80 7.43 -4.14 7.40
C ILE A 80 8.16 -5.43 7.05
N GLU A 81 7.63 -6.53 7.56
CA GLU A 81 8.17 -7.88 7.42
C GLU A 81 7.09 -8.82 6.90
N VAL A 82 7.42 -9.59 5.87
CA VAL A 82 6.58 -10.70 5.39
C VAL A 82 7.11 -11.97 6.03
N LYS A 83 6.30 -12.58 6.90
CA LYS A 83 6.60 -13.92 7.41
C LYS A 83 6.41 -14.91 6.26
N LYS A 84 7.49 -15.52 5.81
CA LYS A 84 7.39 -16.72 4.99
C LYS A 84 6.89 -17.84 5.91
N GLU A 85 5.68 -18.32 5.66
CA GLU A 85 5.33 -19.66 6.16
C GLU A 85 6.25 -20.65 5.43
N LEU A 86 6.95 -21.48 6.22
CA LEU A 86 7.88 -22.51 5.78
C LEU A 86 7.15 -23.67 5.12
#